data_AF-A0A0G1XAW3-F1
#
_entry.id   AF-A0A0G1XAW3-F1
#
_cell.length_a   1.000
_cell.length_b   1.000
_cell.length_c   1.000
_cell.angle_alpha   90.00
_cell.angle_beta   90.00
_cell.angle_gamma   90.00
#
_symmetry.space_group_name_H-M   'P 1'
#
loop_
_entity.id
_entity.type
_entity.pdbx_description
1 polymer ?
#
loop_
_entity_poly.entity_id
_entity_poly.type
_entity_poly.pdbx_seq_one_letter_code
_entity_poly.pdbx_strand_id
1 'polypeptide(L)' 'MRTFNEIVGEIFKISQDKIRDDMSSRDIPEWDSMNYLLFISELEKNFGLSFTMQEVITAEVLGDLRKVVEERGKKS' A
#
# COMPACT_ATOMS: atom_id res chain seq x y z
N MET A 1 -4.64 -15.16 0.78
CA MET A 1 -4.15 -13.89 0.20
C MET A 1 -4.77 -12.78 1.02
N ARG A 2 -3.96 -11.83 1.51
CA ARG A 2 -4.49 -10.66 2.22
C ARG A 2 -5.00 -9.63 1.20
N THR A 3 -5.99 -8.84 1.58
CA THR A 3 -6.46 -7.67 0.84
C THR A 3 -5.49 -6.50 1.04
N PHE A 4 -5.60 -5.48 0.18
CA PHE A 4 -4.81 -4.25 0.33
C PHE A 4 -5.05 -3.60 1.70
N ASN A 5 -6.31 -3.53 2.14
CA ASN A 5 -6.69 -2.92 3.41
C ASN A 5 -6.18 -3.71 4.63
N GLU A 6 -6.09 -5.04 4.53
CA GLU A 6 -5.45 -5.87 5.56
C GLU A 6 -3.98 -5.50 5.74
N ILE A 7 -3.23 -5.41 4.64
CA ILE A 7 -1.80 -5.07 4.68
C ILE A 7 -1.58 -3.63 5.20
N VAL A 8 -2.39 -2.67 4.75
CA VAL A 8 -2.38 -1.30 5.27
C VAL A 8 -2.61 -1.29 6.79
N GLY A 9 -3.61 -2.03 7.26
CA GLY A 9 -3.93 -2.07 8.69
C GLY A 9 -2.86 -2.74 9.54
N GLU A 10 -2.22 -3.80 9.02
CA GLU A 10 -1.11 -4.49 9.69
C GLU A 10 0.14 -3.61 9.82
N ILE A 11 0.53 -2.94 8.74
CA ILE A 11 1.80 -2.19 8.69
C ILE A 11 1.65 -0.80 9.30
N PHE A 12 0.58 -0.08 8.94
CA PHE A 12 0.37 1.28 9.40
C PHE A 12 -0.49 1.39 10.67
N LYS A 13 -0.89 0.25 11.26
CA LYS A 13 -1.68 0.16 12.51
C LYS A 13 -3.01 0.94 12.45
N ILE A 14 -3.64 0.94 11.28
CA ILE A 14 -4.92 1.64 11.03
C ILE A 14 -6.06 0.62 10.95
N SER A 15 -7.19 0.94 11.58
CA SER A 15 -8.41 0.14 11.47
C SER A 15 -8.98 0.20 10.05
N GLN A 16 -9.40 -0.94 9.49
CA GLN A 16 -9.80 -1.04 8.08
C GLN A 16 -10.97 -0.13 7.69
N ASP A 17 -11.85 0.17 8.65
CA ASP A 17 -12.98 1.10 8.49
C ASP A 17 -12.55 2.56 8.29
N LYS A 18 -11.32 2.91 8.68
CA LYS A 18 -10.77 4.26 8.55
C LYS A 18 -9.95 4.45 7.28
N ILE A 19 -9.61 3.37 6.58
CA ILE A 19 -8.78 3.40 5.39
C ILE A 19 -9.56 4.08 4.26
N ARG A 20 -8.98 5.14 3.70
CA ARG A 20 -9.46 5.83 2.52
C ARG A 20 -8.33 6.01 1.53
N ASP A 21 -8.68 6.06 0.26
CA ASP A 21 -7.70 6.16 -0.82
C ASP A 21 -6.98 7.51 -0.90
N ASP A 22 -7.54 8.54 -0.26
CA ASP A 22 -6.96 9.89 -0.18
C ASP A 22 -5.96 10.07 0.98
N MET A 23 -5.77 9.04 1.82
CA MET A 23 -4.84 9.11 2.94
C MET A 23 -3.39 9.09 2.46
N SER A 24 -2.61 10.03 2.97
CA SER A 24 -1.18 10.21 2.68
C SER A 24 -0.33 9.97 3.93
N SER A 25 0.98 10.12 3.79
CA SER A 25 1.92 10.13 4.94
C SER A 25 1.63 11.23 5.97
N ARG A 26 0.84 12.26 5.61
CA ARG A 26 0.39 13.29 6.56
C ARG A 26 -0.76 12.81 7.45
N ASP A 27 -1.56 11.87 6.97
CA ASP A 27 -2.72 11.33 7.68
C ASP A 27 -2.36 10.06 8.48
N ILE A 28 -1.25 9.41 8.13
CA ILE A 28 -0.81 8.14 8.66
C ILE A 28 0.53 8.33 9.39
N PRO A 29 0.54 8.45 10.74
CA PRO A 29 1.77 8.68 11.51
C PRO A 29 2.82 7.59 11.32
N GLU A 30 2.38 6.35 11.11
CA GLU A 30 3.27 5.21 10.91
C GLU A 30 3.82 5.10 9.48
N TRP A 31 3.40 5.98 8.56
CA TRP A 31 3.93 6.03 7.20
C TRP A 31 5.26 6.79 7.18
N ASP A 32 6.28 6.14 7.74
CA ASP A 32 7.67 6.53 7.61
C ASP A 32 8.36 5.75 6.47
N SER A 33 9.62 6.09 6.18
CA SER A 33 10.38 5.43 5.11
C SER A 33 10.53 3.92 5.30
N MET A 34 10.61 3.43 6.55
CA MET A 34 10.81 2.01 6.84
C MET A 34 9.51 1.23 6.62
N ASN A 35 8.43 1.67 7.24
CA ASN A 35 7.11 1.05 7.08
C ASN A 35 6.60 1.18 5.66
N TYR A 36 6.91 2.27 4.95
CA TYR A 36 6.58 2.40 3.54
C TYR A 36 7.27 1.34 2.68
N LEU A 37 8.57 1.11 2.86
CA LEU A 37 9.28 0.07 2.11
C LEU A 37 8.79 -1.34 2.47
N LEU A 38 8.47 -1.59 3.75
CA LEU A 38 7.82 -2.83 4.18
C LEU A 38 6.45 -3.01 3.51
N PHE A 39 5.67 -1.93 3.41
CA PHE A 39 4.37 -1.93 2.76
C PHE A 39 4.48 -2.32 1.29
N ILE A 40 5.36 -1.67 0.53
CA ILE A 40 5.62 -2.02 -0.87
C ILE A 40 6.04 -3.49 -1.00
N SER A 41 7.01 -3.94 -0.21
CA SER A 41 7.51 -5.32 -0.27
C SER A 41 6.41 -6.35 0.02
N GLU A 42 5.53 -6.08 0.98
CA GLU A 42 4.44 -7.00 1.32
C GLU A 42 3.36 -7.02 0.23
N LEU A 43 3.06 -5.89 -0.41
CA LEU A 43 2.16 -5.84 -1.57
C LEU A 43 2.72 -6.66 -2.75
N GLU A 44 3.99 -6.48 -3.09
CA GLU A 44 4.66 -7.23 -4.16
C GLU A 44 4.56 -8.74 -3.93
N LYS A 45 4.91 -9.19 -2.73
CA LYS A 45 4.86 -10.60 -2.33
C LYS A 45 3.43 -11.15 -2.31
N ASN A 46 2.47 -10.41 -1.75
CA ASN A 46 1.11 -10.89 -1.56
C ASN A 46 0.31 -10.94 -2.87
N PHE A 47 0.51 -9.96 -3.77
CA PHE A 47 -0.21 -9.88 -5.05
C PHE A 47 0.57 -10.42 -6.25
N GLY A 48 1.83 -10.81 -6.04
CA GLY A 48 2.69 -11.36 -7.09
C GLY A 48 3.01 -10.35 -8.20
N LEU A 49 3.22 -9.09 -7.82
CA LEU A 49 3.56 -7.97 -8.69
C LEU A 49 4.89 -7.33 -8.27
N SER A 50 5.40 -6.38 -9.07
CA SER A 50 6.54 -5.55 -8.68
C SER A 50 6.26 -4.10 -9.01
N PHE A 51 6.55 -3.21 -8.05
CA PHE A 51 6.47 -1.77 -8.27
C PHE A 51 7.76 -1.28 -8.93
N THR A 52 7.62 -0.33 -9.83
CA THR A 52 8.77 0.42 -10.34
C THR A 52 9.22 1.47 -9.33
N MET A 53 10.49 1.86 -9.39
CA MET A 53 11.00 2.95 -8.54
C MET A 53 10.21 4.25 -8.70
N GLN A 54 9.75 4.55 -9.93
CA GLN A 54 8.94 5.73 -10.18
C GLN A 54 7.63 5.66 -9.39
N GLU A 55 6.90 4.54 -9.46
CA GLU A 55 5.62 4.37 -8.75
C GLU A 55 5.78 4.46 -7.23
N VAL A 56 6.88 3.92 -6.70
CA VAL A 56 7.19 4.03 -5.26
C VAL A 56 7.46 5.48 -4.86
N ILE A 57 8.16 6.26 -5.69
CA ILE A 57 8.55 7.63 -5.34
C ILE A 57 7.42 8.64 -5.63
N THR A 58 6.57 8.38 -6.63
CA THR A 58 5.49 9.31 -7.03
C THR A 58 4.16 9.01 -6.35
N ALA A 59 4.02 7.91 -5.62
CA ALA A 59 2.80 7.63 -4.87
C ALA A 59 2.67 8.60 -3.69
N GLU A 60 1.59 9.37 -3.67
CA GLU A 60 1.33 10.36 -2.63
C GLU A 60 0.27 9.87 -1.64
N VAL A 61 -0.66 9.04 -2.11
CA VAL A 61 -1.78 8.50 -1.33
C VAL A 61 -1.95 6.99 -1.51
N LEU A 62 -2.64 6.35 -0.56
CA LEU A 62 -2.93 4.90 -0.63
C LEU A 62 -3.59 4.49 -1.96
N GLY A 63 -4.44 5.36 -2.52
CA GLY A 63 -5.13 5.11 -3.79
C GLY A 63 -4.20 4.95 -4.98
N ASP A 64 -3.04 5.61 -5.01
CA ASP A 64 -2.07 5.47 -6.10
C ASP A 64 -1.51 4.05 -6.13
N LEU A 65 -1.18 3.53 -4.95
CA LEU A 65 -0.66 2.17 -4.78
C LEU A 65 -1.74 1.11 -4.99
N ARG A 66 -2.98 1.39 -4.57
CA ARG A 66 -4.12 0.49 -4.81
C ARG A 66 -4.36 0.30 -6.30
N LYS A 67 -4.36 1.37 -7.10
CA LYS A 67 -4.54 1.28 -8.57
C LYS A 67 -3.50 0.36 -9.20
N VAL A 68 -2.24 0.49 -8.80
CA VAL A 68 -1.17 -0.42 -9.26
C VAL A 68 -1.50 -1.88 -8.95
N VAL A 69 -1.95 -2.16 -7.73
CA VAL A 69 -2.33 -3.49 -7.28
C VAL A 69 -3.54 -4.02 -8.06
N GLU A 70 -4.54 -3.19 -8.36
CA GLU A 70 -5.73 -3.59 -9.10
C GLU A 70 -5.46 -3.83 -10.60
N GLU A 71 -4.55 -3.05 -11.19
CA GLU A 71 -4.19 -3.17 -12.60
C GLU A 71 -3.24 -4.35 -12.89
N ARG A 72 -2.28 -4.60 -11.99
CA ARG A 72 -1.18 -5.56 -12.21
C ARG A 72 -1.17 -6.74 -11.26
N GLY A 73 -1.87 -6.65 -10.12
CA GLY A 73 -2.00 -7.77 -9.21
C GLY A 73 -2.71 -8.92 -9.89
N LYS A 74 -2.22 -10.13 -9.66
CA LYS A 74 -2.89 -11.32 -10.20
C LYS A 74 -4.26 -11.43 -9.54
N LYS A 75 -5.34 -11.22 -10.31
CA LYS A 75 -6.67 -11.72 -9.94
C LYS A 75 -6.55 -13.24 -9.83
N SER A 76 -6.51 -13.76 -8.62
CA SER A 76 -6.89 -15.16 -8.37
C SER A 76 -8.39 -15.30 -8.48
#